data_AF-A0A177B6X5-F1
#
_entry.id   AF-A0A177B6X5-F1
#
_cell.length_a   1.000
_cell.length_b   1.000
_cell.length_c   1.000
_cell.angle_alpha   90.00
_cell.angle_beta   90.00
_cell.angle_gamma   90.00
#
_symmetry.space_group_name_H-M   'P 1'
#
loop_
_entity.id
_entity.type
_entity.pdbx_description
1 polymer ?
#
loop_
_entity_poly.entity_id
_entity_poly.type
_entity_poly.pdbx_seq_one_letter_code
_entity_poly.pdbx_strand_id
1 'polypeptide(L)'
;MRRILIFCSLTISESKFAPKCFKCKEPIIPKLMDRNKPSRLLALDKDYHIECFKCEKCNKQLGPGTKEKCYPIQNILYNQTTIQNILLCYNCHQEILM
;
A
#
# COMPACT_ATOMS: atom_id res chain seq x y z
N MET A 1 -17.29 -2.11 9.01
CA MET A 1 -18.00 -1.34 7.96
C MET A 1 -16.97 -0.47 7.23
N ARG A 2 -16.43 -0.94 6.09
CA ARG A 2 -15.44 -0.18 5.32
C ARG A 2 -16.17 0.93 4.56
N ARG A 3 -16.12 2.17 5.08
CA ARG A 3 -16.66 3.36 4.41
C ARG A 3 -15.88 3.60 3.11
N ILE A 4 -16.47 3.24 1.98
CA ILE A 4 -15.96 3.62 0.66
C ILE A 4 -16.34 5.10 0.49
N LEU A 5 -15.38 6.00 0.68
CA LEU A 5 -15.55 7.41 0.37
C LEU A 5 -15.36 7.57 -1.15
N ILE A 6 -16.46 7.60 -1.89
CA ILE A 6 -16.48 8.03 -3.29
C ILE A 6 -16.40 9.57 -3.26
N PHE A 7 -15.19 10.12 -3.35
CA PHE A 7 -15.03 11.57 -3.47
C PHE A 7 -15.46 12.00 -4.88
N CYS A 8 -16.70 12.47 -5.00
CA CYS A 8 -17.20 13.16 -6.19
C CYS A 8 -16.88 14.65 -6.02
N SER A 9 -15.99 15.18 -6.88
CA SER A 9 -15.75 16.60 -7.15
C SER A 9 -15.06 17.47 -6.07
N LEU A 10 -13.88 17.99 -6.45
CA LEU A 10 -13.27 19.28 -6.09
C LEU A 10 -13.15 19.68 -4.60
N THR A 11 -11.91 19.75 -4.11
CA THR A 11 -11.20 20.98 -3.67
C THR A 11 -9.92 20.57 -2.93
N ILE A 12 -8.83 21.28 -3.16
CA ILE A 12 -7.49 21.06 -2.57
C ILE A 12 -7.46 21.24 -1.03
N SER A 13 -8.61 21.51 -0.39
CA SER A 13 -8.76 21.90 1.02
C SER A 13 -8.92 20.75 2.02
N GLU A 14 -9.05 19.49 1.59
CA GLU A 14 -9.29 18.34 2.49
C GLU A 14 -8.04 17.45 2.68
N SER A 15 -6.83 18.04 2.70
CA SER A 15 -5.60 17.34 3.10
C SER A 15 -5.69 16.72 4.51
N LYS A 16 -6.61 17.20 5.36
CA LYS A 16 -6.89 16.67 6.70
C LYS A 16 -7.47 15.24 6.69
N PHE A 17 -8.20 14.85 5.65
CA PHE A 17 -8.88 13.54 5.59
C PHE A 17 -8.34 12.61 4.50
N ALA A 18 -7.39 13.08 3.70
CA ALA A 18 -6.70 12.23 2.74
C ALA A 18 -5.93 11.11 3.46
N PRO A 19 -6.03 9.84 3.00
CA PRO A 19 -5.21 8.76 3.54
C PRO A 19 -3.74 9.12 3.34
N LYS A 20 -2.92 8.88 4.36
CA LYS A 20 -1.48 9.14 4.31
C LYS A 20 -0.74 7.88 3.94
N CYS A 21 0.26 8.00 3.08
CA CYS A 21 1.13 6.87 2.78
C CYS A 21 1.91 6.46 4.03
N PHE A 22 1.90 5.17 4.36
CA PHE A 22 2.61 4.67 5.52
C PHE A 22 4.14 4.84 5.40
N LYS A 23 4.69 4.82 4.18
CA LYS A 23 6.12 4.99 3.90
C LYS A 23 6.57 6.45 4.01
N CYS A 24 6.08 7.33 3.13
CA CYS A 24 6.55 8.72 3.05
C CYS A 24 5.77 9.70 3.94
N LYS A 25 4.68 9.26 4.59
CA LYS A 25 3.79 10.07 5.47
C LYS A 25 3.01 11.18 4.79
N GLU A 26 3.23 11.40 3.49
CA GLU A 26 2.50 12.38 2.67
C GLU A 26 1.08 11.89 2.30
N PRO A 27 0.12 12.82 2.10
CA PRO A 27 -1.22 12.48 1.65
C PRO A 27 -1.23 11.84 0.26
N ILE A 28 -2.11 10.86 0.06
CA ILE A 28 -2.32 10.21 -1.24
C ILE A 28 -3.46 10.91 -1.97
N ILE A 29 -3.11 11.81 -2.88
CA ILE A 29 -4.06 12.62 -3.65
C ILE A 29 -4.32 11.94 -5.00
N PRO A 30 -5.59 11.61 -5.35
CA PRO A 30 -5.91 11.05 -6.66
C PRO A 30 -5.60 12.04 -7.79
N LYS A 31 -4.86 11.59 -8.80
CA LYS A 31 -4.63 12.39 -10.01
C LYS A 31 -5.90 12.38 -10.86
N LEU A 32 -6.58 13.53 -10.96
CA LEU A 32 -7.87 13.68 -11.66
C LEU A 32 -7.82 13.32 -13.15
N MET A 33 -6.64 13.38 -13.76
CA MET A 33 -6.44 13.13 -15.18
C MET A 33 -6.51 11.64 -15.56
N ASP A 34 -6.34 10.72 -14.61
CA ASP A 34 -6.20 9.29 -14.90
C ASP A 34 -7.15 8.45 -14.03
N ARG A 35 -8.46 8.67 -14.23
CA ARG A 35 -9.55 8.05 -13.43
C ARG A 35 -9.55 6.52 -13.49
N ASN A 36 -8.91 5.93 -14.51
CA ASN A 36 -8.86 4.49 -14.71
C ASN A 36 -7.70 3.83 -13.95
N LYS A 37 -6.80 4.60 -13.34
CA LYS A 37 -5.71 4.04 -12.54
C LYS A 37 -5.99 4.20 -11.05
N PRO A 38 -5.80 3.14 -10.23
CA PRO A 38 -5.85 3.29 -8.79
C PRO A 38 -4.82 4.33 -8.37
N SER A 39 -5.15 5.18 -7.40
CA SER A 39 -4.21 6.19 -6.88
C SER A 39 -3.47 5.71 -5.62
N ARG A 40 -3.92 4.61 -5.01
CA ARG A 40 -3.36 4.06 -3.76
C ARG A 40 -3.35 2.53 -3.77
N LEU A 41 -2.46 1.95 -2.97
CA LEU A 41 -2.40 0.52 -2.67
C LEU A 41 -2.71 0.29 -1.18
N LEU A 42 -3.44 -0.79 -0.90
CA LEU A 42 -3.73 -1.25 0.46
C LEU A 42 -2.96 -2.55 0.70
N ALA A 43 -2.09 -2.54 1.70
CA ALA A 43 -1.27 -3.70 2.05
C ALA A 43 -1.10 -3.77 3.57
N LEU A 44 -1.42 -4.92 4.18
CA LEU A 44 -1.39 -5.10 5.65
C LEU A 44 -2.15 -4.00 6.41
N ASP A 45 -3.36 -3.68 5.93
CA ASP A 45 -4.23 -2.60 6.45
C ASP A 45 -3.59 -1.20 6.48
N LYS A 46 -2.55 -0.98 5.66
CA LYS A 46 -1.89 0.31 5.49
C LYS A 46 -2.03 0.81 4.05
N ASP A 47 -2.17 2.12 3.90
CA ASP A 47 -2.23 2.81 2.61
C ASP A 47 -0.82 3.19 2.11
N TYR A 48 -0.58 3.04 0.81
CA TYR A 48 0.67 3.44 0.16
C TYR A 48 0.40 4.14 -1.17
N HIS A 49 1.27 5.08 -1.55
CA HIS A 49 1.39 5.44 -2.96
C HIS A 49 1.88 4.23 -3.75
N ILE A 50 1.44 4.10 -5.00
CA ILE A 50 1.88 3.02 -5.91
C ILE A 50 3.42 3.01 -6.03
N GLU A 51 4.02 4.18 -6.18
CA GLU A 51 5.47 4.36 -6.32
C GLU A 51 6.24 4.10 -5.02
N CYS A 52 5.57 4.29 -3.87
CA CYS A 52 6.16 4.02 -2.56
C CYS A 52 6.14 2.53 -2.23
N PHE A 53 5.23 1.76 -2.81
CA PHE A 53 5.11 0.31 -2.62
C PHE A 53 6.18 -0.47 -3.39
N LYS A 54 7.41 -0.43 -2.88
CA LYS A 54 8.57 -1.13 -3.43
C LYS A 54 9.29 -1.91 -2.34
N CYS A 55 9.88 -3.04 -2.72
CA CYS A 55 10.72 -3.82 -1.81
C CYS A 55 12.03 -3.07 -1.54
N GLU A 56 12.40 -2.87 -0.28
CA GLU A 56 13.63 -2.16 0.09
C GLU A 56 14.91 -2.89 -0.33
N LYS A 57 14.88 -4.23 -0.38
CA LYS A 57 16.04 -5.02 -0.74
C LYS A 57 16.33 -5.03 -2.24
N CYS A 58 15.30 -5.22 -3.07
CA CYS A 58 15.48 -5.29 -4.52
C CYS A 58 15.10 -4.01 -5.27
N ASN A 59 14.61 -2.98 -4.57
CA ASN A 59 14.15 -1.70 -5.12
C ASN A 59 13.10 -1.78 -6.22
N LYS A 60 12.50 -2.96 -6.45
CA LYS A 60 11.47 -3.13 -7.46
C LYS A 60 10.11 -2.68 -6.94
N GLN A 61 9.39 -1.95 -7.78
CA GLN A 61 8.00 -1.58 -7.54
C GLN A 61 7.13 -2.83 -7.56
N LEU A 62 6.20 -2.93 -6.61
CA LEU A 62 5.25 -4.01 -6.49
C LEU A 62 3.86 -3.40 -6.70
N GLY A 63 2.99 -4.02 -7.49
CA GLY A 63 1.64 -3.49 -7.66
C GLY A 63 0.90 -3.99 -8.90
N PRO A 64 -0.33 -3.48 -9.10
CA PRO A 64 -1.12 -3.79 -10.28
C PRO A 64 -0.40 -3.27 -11.54
N GLY A 65 -0.13 -4.17 -12.47
CA GLY A 65 0.56 -3.85 -13.74
C GLY A 65 2.08 -4.04 -13.71
N THR A 66 2.69 -4.40 -12.58
CA THR A 66 4.10 -4.81 -12.52
C THR A 66 4.24 -6.31 -12.75
N LYS A 67 5.38 -6.77 -13.31
CA LYS A 67 5.67 -8.22 -13.40
C LYS A 67 5.95 -8.80 -12.01
N GLU A 68 6.42 -7.95 -11.12
CA GLU A 68 6.82 -8.25 -9.76
C GLU A 68 5.61 -8.39 -8.84
N LYS A 69 5.60 -9.46 -8.04
CA LYS A 69 4.49 -9.83 -7.16
C LYS A 69 4.94 -9.84 -5.69
N CYS A 70 3.99 -9.62 -4.81
CA CYS A 70 4.12 -9.90 -3.38
C CYS A 70 3.00 -10.83 -2.94
N TYR A 71 3.25 -11.67 -1.94
CA TYR A 71 2.27 -12.61 -1.42
C TYR A 71 2.14 -12.50 0.10
N PRO A 72 0.90 -12.54 0.64
CA PRO A 72 0.67 -12.52 2.07
C PRO A 72 1.06 -13.87 2.68
N ILE A 73 1.76 -13.81 3.81
CA ILE A 73 2.08 -14.98 4.62
C ILE A 73 1.61 -14.72 6.05
N GLN A 74 1.06 -15.76 6.65
CA GLN A 74 0.81 -15.81 8.08
C GLN A 74 2.09 -16.23 8.79
N ASN A 75 2.72 -15.31 9.50
CA ASN A 75 3.82 -15.61 10.39
C ASN A 75 3.27 -15.91 11.79
N ILE A 76 3.45 -17.16 12.24
CA ILE A 76 3.11 -17.59 13.58
C ILE A 76 4.34 -17.34 14.44
N LEU A 77 4.34 -16.23 15.19
CA LEU A 77 5.41 -15.99 16.15
C LEU A 77 5.22 -16.94 17.33
N TYR A 78 6.15 -17.87 17.50
CA TYR A 78 6.13 -19.00 18.46
C TYR A 78 6.00 -18.60 19.94
N ASN A 79 5.97 -17.31 20.26
CA ASN A 79 5.87 -16.79 21.63
C ASN A 79 4.65 -15.89 21.88
N GLN A 80 3.79 -15.68 20.87
CA GLN A 80 2.59 -14.85 21.00
C GLN A 80 1.46 -15.52 20.21
N THR A 81 0.27 -15.67 20.77
CA THR A 81 -0.93 -16.23 20.11
C THR A 81 -1.45 -15.37 18.94
N THR A 82 -0.63 -14.46 18.42
CA THR A 82 -0.92 -13.51 17.35
C THR A 82 -0.32 -14.01 16.04
N ILE A 83 -1.19 -14.24 15.06
CA ILE A 83 -0.80 -14.43 13.67
C ILE A 83 -0.46 -13.06 13.10
N GLN A 84 0.79 -12.85 12.70
CA GLN A 84 1.20 -11.63 12.00
C GLN A 84 1.13 -11.86 10.49
N ASN A 85 0.30 -11.09 9.80
CA ASN A 85 0.32 -11.08 8.34
C ASN A 85 1.54 -10.27 7.87
N ILE A 86 2.42 -10.90 7.12
CA ILE A 86 3.59 -10.28 6.50
C ILE A 86 3.47 -10.38 4.98
N LEU A 87 4.16 -9.52 4.23
CA LEU A 87 4.26 -9.61 2.77
C LEU A 87 5.66 -10.01 2.38
N LEU A 88 5.79 -11.07 1.59
CA LEU A 88 7.07 -11.44 0.98
C LEU A 88 7.17 -10.90 -0.44
N CYS A 89 8.37 -10.44 -0.80
CA CYS A 89 8.73 -10.10 -2.16
C CYS A 89 9.09 -11.37 -2.94
N TYR A 90 8.46 -11.58 -4.11
CA TYR A 90 8.73 -12.73 -4.97
C TYR A 90 10.17 -12.78 -5.50
N ASN A 91 10.85 -11.64 -5.64
CA ASN A 91 12.20 -11.62 -6.22
C ASN A 91 13.30 -11.96 -5.22
N CYS A 92 13.16 -11.53 -3.97
CA CYS A 92 14.20 -11.74 -2.95
C CYS A 92 13.78 -12.73 -1.86
N HIS A 93 12.51 -13.19 -1.83
CA HIS A 93 11.93 -14.04 -0.80
C HIS A 93 12.11 -13.49 0.63
N GLN A 94 12.13 -12.17 0.74
CA GLN A 94 12.30 -11.47 2.01
C GLN A 94 11.06 -10.66 2.33
N GLU A 95 10.86 -10.43 3.62
CA GLU A 95 9.80 -9.57 4.13
C GLU A 95 9.94 -8.16 3.56
N ILE A 96 8.81 -7.62 3.11
CA ILE A 96 8.68 -6.24 2.65
C ILE A 96 8.47 -5.37 3.88
N LEU A 97 9.58 -4.97 4.48
CA LEU A 97 9.65 -3.86 5.44
C LEU A 97 9.61 -2.56 4.62
N MET A 98 8.81 -1.58 5.05
CA MET A 98 8.46 -0.39 4.27
C MET A 98 8.47 0.88 5.08
#